data_AF-A0A2N2A4U6-F1
#
_entry.id   AF-A0A2N2A4U6-F1
#
_cell.length_a   1.000
_cell.length_b   1.000
_cell.length_c   1.000
_cell.angle_alpha   90.00
_cell.angle_beta   90.00
_cell.angle_gamma   90.00
#
_symmetry.space_group_name_H-M   'P 1'
#
loop_
_entity.id
_entity.type
_entity.pdbx_description
1 polymer ?
#
loop_
_entity_poly.entity_id
_entity_poly.type
_entity_poly.pdbx_seq_one_letter_code
_entity_poly.pdbx_strand_id
1 'polypeptide(L)'
;MHQQTLFLGCHLSNAKGYAAAGRVALSIGANTFQFFTRNPRGGGAKAIDPADAEALNTLCCENNFGTLVAHAPYTLNPCSADAKVRDFAYRCFSEDIARMEAFPNQVYNFHPGSHTGQGIDVGIRLTGELLNDVLQPDQSTTVLIETMSGGGSEIGGRFEQVAELLSRVNRQDKMGICLDTCHVFAAGYDVKNDFDGVLTQFDKIVGLRWLRALHLNDSLFDLGCGKDRHARIGEGFIGLEAMKRIAHHPAFAGLPMILETPNEPPEHGDEIRLLREN
;
A
#
# COMPACT_ATOMS: atom_id res chain seq x y z
N MET A 1 30.24 7.26 5.46
CA MET A 1 29.01 6.45 5.63
C MET A 1 28.09 6.82 4.49
N HIS A 2 27.78 5.91 3.57
CA HIS A 2 26.80 6.20 2.52
C HIS A 2 25.41 6.15 3.17
N GLN A 3 24.71 7.28 3.14
CA GLN A 3 23.34 7.38 3.65
C GLN A 3 22.46 6.51 2.74
N GLN A 4 21.63 5.63 3.33
CA GLN A 4 20.70 4.79 2.61
C GLN A 4 19.76 5.68 1.76
N THR A 5 19.62 5.38 0.48
CA THR A 5 18.63 6.08 -0.37
C THR A 5 17.23 5.70 0.09
N LEU A 6 16.43 6.69 0.47
CA LEU A 6 15.02 6.52 0.79
C LEU A 6 14.17 6.78 -0.46
N PHE A 7 13.26 5.86 -0.77
CA PHE A 7 12.24 6.05 -1.80
C PHE A 7 10.97 6.55 -1.13
N LEU A 8 10.78 7.87 -1.09
CA LEU A 8 9.67 8.54 -0.44
C LEU A 8 8.76 9.19 -1.47
N GLY A 9 7.45 9.05 -1.27
CA GLY A 9 6.41 9.65 -2.07
C GLY A 9 5.11 9.81 -1.32
N CYS A 10 4.06 10.21 -2.01
CA CYS A 10 2.71 10.27 -1.47
C CYS A 10 1.69 9.78 -2.50
N HIS A 11 0.42 9.67 -2.10
CA HIS A 11 -0.65 9.39 -3.05
C HIS A 11 -0.92 10.63 -3.93
N LEU A 12 -0.73 10.50 -5.25
CA LEU A 12 -0.93 11.56 -6.23
C LEU A 12 -2.10 11.29 -7.17
N SER A 13 -2.86 12.34 -7.46
CA SER A 13 -3.92 12.29 -8.47
C SER A 13 -3.33 12.20 -9.88
N ASN A 14 -3.81 11.24 -10.66
CA ASN A 14 -3.53 11.10 -12.09
C ASN A 14 -4.62 11.70 -12.99
N ALA A 15 -5.50 12.56 -12.45
CA ALA A 15 -6.61 13.14 -13.21
C ALA A 15 -6.15 13.99 -14.42
N LYS A 16 -4.92 14.50 -14.38
CA LYS A 16 -4.27 15.26 -15.47
C LYS A 16 -3.29 14.41 -16.30
N GLY A 17 -3.28 13.10 -16.12
CA GLY A 17 -2.34 12.16 -16.73
C GLY A 17 -1.27 11.66 -15.75
N TYR A 18 -0.72 10.50 -16.06
CA TYR A 18 0.31 9.80 -15.30
C TYR A 18 1.65 10.55 -15.34
N ALA A 19 2.06 11.05 -16.51
CA ALA A 19 3.30 11.85 -16.60
C ALA A 19 3.18 13.18 -15.83
N ALA A 20 1.96 13.74 -15.74
CA ALA A 20 1.72 14.91 -14.90
C ALA A 20 1.87 14.60 -13.41
N ALA A 21 1.37 13.45 -12.94
CA ALA A 21 1.60 12.99 -11.57
C ALA A 21 3.10 12.80 -11.27
N GLY A 22 3.86 12.21 -12.19
CA GLY A 22 5.33 12.09 -12.06
C GLY A 22 6.03 13.45 -11.95
N ARG A 23 5.60 14.47 -12.70
CA ARG A 23 6.13 15.84 -12.56
C ARG A 23 5.78 16.48 -11.22
N VAL A 24 4.59 16.21 -10.68
CA VAL A 24 4.22 16.65 -9.33
C VAL A 24 5.13 15.99 -8.29
N ALA A 25 5.34 14.67 -8.38
CA ALA A 25 6.26 13.95 -7.50
C ALA A 25 7.66 14.60 -7.48
N LEU A 26 8.24 14.89 -8.66
CA LEU A 26 9.51 15.61 -8.77
C LEU A 26 9.48 16.98 -8.09
N SER A 27 8.40 17.74 -8.28
CA SER A 27 8.28 19.10 -7.74
C SER A 27 8.26 19.16 -6.21
N ILE A 28 7.83 18.09 -5.55
CA ILE A 28 7.78 17.97 -4.09
C ILE A 28 8.98 17.19 -3.54
N GLY A 29 9.95 16.86 -4.40
CA GLY A 29 11.15 16.10 -4.03
C GLY A 29 10.92 14.61 -3.82
N ALA A 30 9.77 14.06 -4.23
CA ALA A 30 9.51 12.62 -4.18
C ALA A 30 10.30 11.86 -5.26
N ASN A 31 10.62 10.61 -4.97
CA ASN A 31 11.30 9.67 -5.88
C ASN A 31 10.59 8.30 -5.96
N THR A 32 9.33 8.27 -5.55
CA THR A 32 8.30 7.27 -5.86
C THR A 32 6.95 7.98 -5.63
N PHE A 33 5.83 7.36 -5.96
CA PHE A 33 4.51 7.81 -5.56
C PHE A 33 3.49 6.69 -5.67
N GLN A 34 2.34 6.91 -5.04
CA GLN A 34 1.18 6.07 -5.16
C GLN A 34 0.12 6.72 -6.07
N PHE A 35 -0.67 5.92 -6.79
CA PHE A 35 -1.81 6.40 -7.58
C PHE A 35 -2.95 5.37 -7.61
N PHE A 36 -4.17 5.81 -7.89
CA PHE A 36 -5.24 4.86 -8.24
C PHE A 36 -5.21 4.51 -9.73
N THR A 37 -5.39 3.23 -10.06
CA THR A 37 -5.60 2.74 -11.43
C THR A 37 -6.89 3.27 -12.07
N ARG A 38 -7.84 3.69 -11.23
CA ARG A 38 -9.20 4.15 -11.58
C ARG A 38 -9.74 5.15 -10.55
N ASN A 39 -11.00 5.55 -10.69
CA ASN A 39 -11.62 6.40 -9.67
C ASN A 39 -11.68 5.66 -8.31
N PRO A 40 -11.24 6.26 -7.19
CA PRO A 40 -11.21 5.61 -5.87
C PRO A 40 -12.58 5.19 -5.33
N ARG A 41 -13.67 5.70 -5.91
CA ARG A 41 -15.05 5.31 -5.58
C ARG A 41 -15.59 4.15 -6.44
N GLY A 42 -14.72 3.47 -7.19
CA GLY A 42 -15.10 2.30 -7.98
C GLY A 42 -15.77 2.61 -9.33
N GLY A 43 -15.60 3.83 -9.84
CA GLY A 43 -16.08 4.19 -11.17
C GLY A 43 -15.35 3.45 -12.30
N GLY A 44 -15.92 3.47 -13.50
CA GLY A 44 -15.27 2.93 -14.70
C GLY A 44 -13.89 3.56 -14.92
N ALA A 45 -12.90 2.73 -15.23
CA ALA A 45 -11.56 3.20 -15.51
C ALA A 45 -11.50 3.79 -16.93
N LYS A 46 -11.01 5.03 -17.07
CA LYS A 46 -10.69 5.57 -18.40
C LYS A 46 -9.60 4.71 -19.04
N ALA A 47 -9.66 4.52 -20.35
CA ALA A 47 -8.58 3.88 -21.09
C ALA A 47 -7.26 4.60 -20.79
N ILE A 48 -6.19 3.83 -20.58
CA ILE A 48 -4.85 4.38 -20.41
C ILE A 48 -4.41 4.89 -21.79
N ASP A 49 -3.93 6.12 -21.85
CA ASP A 49 -3.23 6.64 -23.01
C ASP A 49 -1.80 6.04 -23.01
N PRO A 50 -1.44 5.19 -24.01
CA PRO A 50 -0.13 4.56 -24.05
C PRO A 50 1.02 5.58 -24.09
N ALA A 51 0.81 6.74 -24.72
CA ALA A 51 1.86 7.77 -24.81
C ALA A 51 2.10 8.45 -23.46
N ASP A 52 1.06 8.66 -22.66
CA ASP A 52 1.17 9.22 -21.31
C ASP A 52 1.78 8.22 -20.32
N ALA A 53 1.45 6.93 -20.45
CA ALA A 53 2.08 5.87 -19.66
C ALA A 53 3.59 5.76 -19.98
N GLU A 54 3.96 5.76 -21.27
CA GLU A 54 5.36 5.72 -21.69
C GLU A 54 6.13 6.97 -21.24
N ALA A 55 5.50 8.15 -21.28
CA ALA A 55 6.10 9.37 -20.75
C ALA A 55 6.34 9.28 -19.23
N LEU A 56 5.47 8.63 -18.45
CA LEU A 56 5.73 8.36 -17.04
C LEU A 56 6.89 7.36 -16.87
N ASN A 57 6.91 6.26 -17.63
CA ASN A 57 7.98 5.25 -17.55
C ASN A 57 9.36 5.88 -17.83
N THR A 58 9.43 6.71 -18.87
CA THR A 58 10.64 7.47 -19.24
C THR A 58 11.06 8.41 -18.10
N LEU A 59 10.12 9.21 -17.58
CA LEU A 59 10.39 10.14 -16.48
C LEU A 59 10.93 9.40 -15.24
N CYS A 60 10.32 8.27 -14.87
CA CYS A 60 10.75 7.46 -13.73
C CYS A 60 12.18 6.93 -13.93
N CYS A 61 12.49 6.44 -15.13
CA CYS A 61 13.83 5.94 -15.48
C CYS A 61 14.88 7.06 -15.40
N GLU A 62 14.63 8.20 -16.05
CA GLU A 62 15.56 9.34 -16.10
C GLU A 62 15.84 9.96 -14.72
N ASN A 63 14.88 9.85 -13.79
CA ASN A 63 14.97 10.45 -12.46
C ASN A 63 15.23 9.42 -11.34
N ASN A 64 15.56 8.17 -11.69
CA ASN A 64 15.85 7.09 -10.74
C ASN A 64 14.75 6.88 -9.70
N PHE A 65 13.49 6.83 -10.16
CA PHE A 65 12.37 6.53 -9.28
C PHE A 65 12.47 5.09 -8.76
N GLY A 66 12.07 4.91 -7.50
CA GLY A 66 11.77 3.59 -6.96
C GLY A 66 10.46 3.05 -7.52
N THR A 67 10.10 1.85 -7.08
CA THR A 67 8.84 1.20 -7.46
C THR A 67 7.65 2.10 -7.13
N LEU A 68 6.78 2.33 -8.11
CA LEU A 68 5.49 2.99 -7.95
C LEU A 68 4.47 2.04 -7.34
N VAL A 69 3.53 2.60 -6.57
CA VAL A 69 2.45 1.85 -5.95
C VAL A 69 1.13 2.22 -6.61
N ALA A 70 0.45 1.27 -7.23
CA ALA A 70 -0.94 1.45 -7.61
C ALA A 70 -1.83 0.95 -6.47
N HIS A 71 -2.87 1.70 -6.10
CA HIS A 71 -3.79 1.29 -5.05
C HIS A 71 -5.15 0.89 -5.63
N ALA A 72 -5.74 -0.18 -5.10
CA ALA A 72 -7.13 -0.55 -5.37
C ALA A 72 -8.10 0.52 -4.83
N PRO A 73 -9.31 0.69 -5.40
CA PRO A 73 -10.30 1.58 -4.81
C PRO A 73 -10.67 1.16 -3.38
N TYR A 74 -10.79 2.11 -2.44
CA TYR A 74 -11.16 1.82 -1.04
C TYR A 74 -12.56 1.18 -0.90
N THR A 75 -13.42 1.36 -1.90
CA THR A 75 -14.76 0.75 -1.93
C THR A 75 -14.75 -0.74 -2.28
N LEU A 76 -13.60 -1.28 -2.68
CA LEU A 76 -13.47 -2.65 -3.12
C LEU A 76 -13.49 -3.58 -1.90
N ASN A 77 -14.40 -4.57 -1.91
CA ASN A 77 -14.44 -5.60 -0.88
C ASN A 77 -14.54 -7.00 -1.51
N PRO A 78 -13.42 -7.74 -1.62
CA PRO A 78 -13.39 -9.06 -2.28
C PRO A 78 -14.20 -10.13 -1.54
N CYS A 79 -14.49 -9.91 -0.25
CA CYS A 79 -15.13 -10.89 0.61
C CYS A 79 -16.48 -10.42 1.19
N SER A 80 -17.08 -9.37 0.60
CA SER A 80 -18.40 -8.88 0.99
C SER A 80 -19.45 -9.99 0.99
N ALA A 81 -20.42 -9.94 1.91
CA ALA A 81 -21.57 -10.86 1.89
C ALA A 81 -22.43 -10.67 0.62
N ASP A 82 -22.45 -9.47 0.05
CA ASP A 82 -23.15 -9.18 -1.20
C ASP A 82 -22.33 -9.67 -2.41
N ALA A 83 -22.90 -10.63 -3.15
CA ALA A 83 -22.29 -11.18 -4.36
C ALA A 83 -22.00 -10.11 -5.41
N LYS A 84 -22.85 -9.07 -5.56
CA LYS A 84 -22.62 -8.00 -6.54
C LYS A 84 -21.37 -7.19 -6.22
N VAL A 85 -21.08 -7.01 -4.93
CA VAL A 85 -19.86 -6.32 -4.48
C VAL A 85 -18.63 -7.18 -4.75
N ARG A 86 -18.74 -8.51 -4.58
CA ARG A 86 -17.65 -9.44 -4.93
C ARG A 86 -17.42 -9.52 -6.45
N ASP A 87 -18.48 -9.56 -7.24
CA ASP A 87 -18.38 -9.54 -8.72
C ASP A 87 -17.72 -8.25 -9.21
N PHE A 88 -18.07 -7.13 -8.58
CA PHE A 88 -17.42 -5.85 -8.83
C PHE A 88 -15.93 -5.89 -8.47
N ALA A 89 -15.58 -6.43 -7.30
CA ALA A 89 -14.20 -6.61 -6.87
C ALA A 89 -13.40 -7.48 -7.86
N TYR A 90 -13.94 -8.63 -8.26
CA TYR A 90 -13.33 -9.53 -9.24
C TYR A 90 -13.02 -8.80 -10.55
N ARG A 91 -14.00 -8.07 -11.09
CA ARG A 91 -13.84 -7.33 -12.34
C ARG A 91 -12.81 -6.21 -12.20
N CYS A 92 -12.83 -5.46 -11.09
CA CYS A 92 -11.85 -4.41 -10.83
C CYS A 92 -10.43 -4.96 -10.74
N PHE A 93 -10.20 -6.04 -9.98
CA PHE A 93 -8.89 -6.69 -9.88
C PHE A 93 -8.38 -7.17 -11.24
N SER A 94 -9.22 -7.88 -11.98
CA SER A 94 -8.85 -8.41 -13.30
C SER A 94 -8.45 -7.29 -14.27
N GLU A 95 -9.26 -6.23 -14.33
CA GLU A 95 -8.99 -5.06 -15.16
C GLU A 95 -7.75 -4.29 -14.67
N ASP A 96 -7.55 -4.14 -13.37
CA ASP A 96 -6.45 -3.36 -12.80
C ASP A 96 -5.11 -4.07 -12.99
N ILE A 97 -5.03 -5.38 -12.76
CA ILE A 97 -3.80 -6.16 -13.05
C ILE A 97 -3.43 -6.02 -14.53
N ALA A 98 -4.40 -6.13 -15.45
CA ALA A 98 -4.14 -5.93 -16.88
C ALA A 98 -3.69 -4.51 -17.21
N ARG A 99 -4.25 -3.49 -16.55
CA ARG A 99 -3.86 -2.08 -16.72
C ARG A 99 -2.45 -1.81 -16.21
N MET A 100 -2.03 -2.50 -15.16
CA MET A 100 -0.71 -2.34 -14.58
C MET A 100 0.41 -2.76 -15.54
N GLU A 101 0.13 -3.54 -16.58
CA GLU A 101 1.13 -3.87 -17.61
C GLU A 101 1.56 -2.66 -18.47
N ALA A 102 0.85 -1.52 -18.38
CA ALA A 102 1.34 -0.24 -18.91
C ALA A 102 2.49 0.35 -18.07
N PHE A 103 2.64 -0.11 -16.83
CA PHE A 103 3.65 0.26 -15.85
C PHE A 103 4.33 -1.02 -15.36
N PRO A 104 5.20 -1.64 -16.18
CA PRO A 104 5.72 -2.96 -15.87
C PRO A 104 6.56 -2.96 -14.58
N ASN A 105 6.51 -4.09 -13.86
CA ASN A 105 7.24 -4.35 -12.61
C ASN A 105 6.89 -3.42 -11.43
N GLN A 106 5.76 -2.72 -11.50
CA GLN A 106 5.23 -1.95 -10.37
C GLN A 106 4.37 -2.84 -9.46
N VAL A 107 3.91 -2.30 -8.33
CA VAL A 107 3.10 -3.04 -7.35
C VAL A 107 1.65 -2.56 -7.31
N TYR A 108 0.72 -3.47 -7.01
CA TYR A 108 -0.71 -3.18 -6.86
C TYR A 108 -1.17 -3.52 -5.44
N ASN A 109 -1.37 -2.50 -4.61
CA ASN A 109 -1.77 -2.62 -3.22
C ASN A 109 -3.30 -2.67 -3.05
N PHE A 110 -3.77 -3.49 -2.10
CA PHE A 110 -5.19 -3.56 -1.77
C PHE A 110 -5.43 -3.91 -0.30
N HIS A 111 -6.58 -3.48 0.21
CA HIS A 111 -7.07 -3.92 1.51
C HIS A 111 -7.68 -5.33 1.39
N PRO A 112 -7.34 -6.29 2.28
CA PRO A 112 -7.78 -7.69 2.21
C PRO A 112 -9.31 -7.89 2.20
N GLY A 113 -10.05 -6.88 2.64
CA GLY A 113 -11.50 -6.85 2.64
C GLY A 113 -12.09 -6.84 4.04
N SER A 114 -13.42 -6.90 4.10
CA SER A 114 -14.20 -6.91 5.32
C SER A 114 -15.28 -7.98 5.24
N HIS A 115 -15.33 -8.89 6.22
CA HIS A 115 -16.18 -10.09 6.14
C HIS A 115 -17.68 -9.81 6.32
N THR A 116 -18.07 -8.58 6.67
CA THR A 116 -19.47 -8.12 6.81
C THR A 116 -20.35 -9.10 7.59
N GLY A 117 -19.89 -9.54 8.76
CA GLY A 117 -20.61 -10.48 9.64
C GLY A 117 -20.49 -11.98 9.30
N GLN A 118 -19.84 -12.36 8.20
CA GLN A 118 -19.69 -13.77 7.80
C GLN A 118 -18.61 -14.54 8.59
N GLY A 119 -17.76 -13.83 9.33
CA GLY A 119 -16.63 -14.40 10.06
C GLY A 119 -15.32 -14.29 9.29
N ILE A 120 -14.21 -14.21 10.04
CA ILE A 120 -12.87 -13.97 9.49
C ILE A 120 -12.43 -15.07 8.51
N ASP A 121 -12.69 -16.34 8.83
CA ASP A 121 -12.29 -17.49 8.01
C ASP A 121 -12.98 -17.48 6.63
N VAL A 122 -14.27 -17.11 6.60
CA VAL A 122 -15.04 -16.95 5.36
C VAL A 122 -14.47 -15.80 4.55
N GLY A 123 -14.15 -14.69 5.22
CA GLY A 123 -13.51 -13.53 4.63
C GLY A 123 -12.21 -13.88 3.90
N ILE A 124 -11.28 -14.47 4.65
CA ILE A 124 -9.95 -14.88 4.16
C ILE A 124 -10.09 -15.88 3.00
N ARG A 125 -11.00 -16.86 3.11
CA ARG A 125 -11.25 -17.84 2.04
C ARG A 125 -11.72 -17.15 0.75
N LEU A 126 -12.72 -16.27 0.83
CA LEU A 126 -13.27 -15.58 -0.36
C LEU A 126 -12.24 -14.66 -1.02
N THR A 127 -11.44 -13.93 -0.23
CA THR A 127 -10.36 -13.10 -0.78
C THR A 127 -9.30 -13.96 -1.48
N GLY A 128 -8.90 -15.09 -0.89
CA GLY A 128 -7.95 -16.03 -1.49
C GLY A 128 -8.47 -16.66 -2.79
N GLU A 129 -9.74 -17.05 -2.83
CA GLU A 129 -10.42 -17.55 -4.04
C GLU A 129 -10.38 -16.50 -5.16
N LEU A 130 -10.76 -15.25 -4.87
CA LEU A 130 -10.70 -14.16 -5.85
C LEU A 130 -9.27 -13.95 -6.37
N LEU A 131 -8.26 -13.93 -5.50
CA LEU A 131 -6.87 -13.77 -5.92
C LEU A 131 -6.41 -14.91 -6.83
N ASN A 132 -6.82 -16.15 -6.54
CA ASN A 132 -6.50 -17.30 -7.38
C ASN A 132 -7.13 -17.22 -8.77
N ASP A 133 -8.29 -16.58 -8.90
CA ASP A 133 -8.97 -16.42 -10.18
C ASP A 133 -8.37 -15.29 -11.03
N VAL A 134 -7.91 -14.20 -10.40
CA VAL A 134 -7.46 -13.00 -11.13
C VAL A 134 -5.95 -12.97 -11.44
N LEU A 135 -5.12 -13.60 -10.61
CA LEU A 135 -3.65 -13.57 -10.77
C LEU A 135 -3.19 -14.41 -11.97
N GLN A 136 -2.37 -13.80 -12.82
CA GLN A 136 -1.85 -14.42 -14.04
C GLN A 136 -0.37 -14.83 -13.87
N PRO A 137 0.08 -15.91 -14.54
CA PRO A 137 1.48 -16.36 -14.46
C PRO A 137 2.47 -15.34 -15.06
N ASP A 138 2.05 -14.64 -16.11
CA ASP A 138 2.86 -13.77 -16.95
C ASP A 138 2.75 -12.29 -16.59
N GLN A 139 1.91 -11.92 -15.60
CA GLN A 139 1.84 -10.53 -15.13
C GLN A 139 3.20 -10.09 -14.57
N SER A 140 3.59 -8.85 -14.88
CA SER A 140 4.79 -8.24 -14.29
C SER A 140 4.52 -7.65 -12.90
N THR A 141 3.25 -7.38 -12.61
CA THR A 141 2.79 -6.72 -11.38
C THR A 141 2.85 -7.65 -10.18
N THR A 142 3.36 -7.16 -9.04
CA THR A 142 3.21 -7.84 -7.74
C THR A 142 2.02 -7.26 -6.98
N VAL A 143 1.10 -8.10 -6.51
CA VAL A 143 -0.09 -7.70 -5.75
C VAL A 143 0.22 -7.71 -4.25
N LEU A 144 -0.08 -6.61 -3.55
CA LEU A 144 0.27 -6.43 -2.14
C LEU A 144 -0.94 -6.50 -1.23
N ILE A 145 -0.89 -7.42 -0.27
CA ILE A 145 -1.84 -7.47 0.84
C ILE A 145 -1.42 -6.36 1.82
N GLU A 146 -2.29 -5.39 2.07
CA GLU A 146 -2.02 -4.37 3.09
C GLU A 146 -2.41 -4.86 4.49
N THR A 147 -1.59 -4.56 5.50
CA THR A 147 -1.98 -4.71 6.92
C THR A 147 -3.07 -3.71 7.28
N MET A 148 -4.09 -4.12 8.04
CA MET A 148 -5.25 -3.28 8.35
C MET A 148 -5.31 -2.88 9.83
N SER A 149 -6.15 -1.89 10.15
CA SER A 149 -6.34 -1.42 11.53
C SER A 149 -7.04 -2.43 12.44
N GLY A 150 -7.70 -3.44 11.86
CA GLY A 150 -8.46 -4.47 12.58
C GLY A 150 -9.81 -3.97 13.09
N GLY A 151 -10.29 -2.84 12.58
CA GLY A 151 -11.56 -2.23 12.95
C GLY A 151 -12.76 -3.01 12.40
N GLY A 152 -13.83 -3.12 13.19
CA GLY A 152 -15.10 -3.69 12.75
C GLY A 152 -14.99 -5.14 12.27
N SER A 153 -15.13 -5.36 10.96
CA SER A 153 -15.05 -6.68 10.32
C SER A 153 -13.90 -6.79 9.30
N GLU A 154 -12.89 -5.92 9.39
CA GLU A 154 -11.69 -5.96 8.56
C GLU A 154 -10.92 -7.28 8.70
N ILE A 155 -10.31 -7.69 7.60
CA ILE A 155 -9.32 -8.76 7.55
C ILE A 155 -7.94 -8.13 7.44
N GLY A 156 -6.95 -8.69 8.13
CA GLY A 156 -5.56 -8.22 8.06
C GLY A 156 -5.16 -7.34 9.24
N GLY A 157 -6.01 -7.23 10.27
CA GLY A 157 -5.67 -6.59 11.55
C GLY A 157 -4.69 -7.39 12.41
N ARG A 158 -4.44 -8.66 12.07
CA ARG A 158 -3.39 -9.47 12.69
C ARG A 158 -2.49 -10.08 11.63
N PHE A 159 -1.20 -10.19 11.92
CA PHE A 159 -0.24 -10.82 11.01
C PHE A 159 -0.60 -12.27 10.65
N GLU A 160 -1.24 -13.02 11.56
CA GLU A 160 -1.71 -14.38 11.28
C GLU A 160 -2.79 -14.41 10.19
N GLN A 161 -3.66 -13.40 10.13
CA GLN A 161 -4.69 -13.30 9.10
C GLN A 161 -4.06 -13.01 7.73
N VAL A 162 -3.03 -12.15 7.71
CA VAL A 162 -2.25 -11.84 6.50
C VAL A 162 -1.51 -13.10 6.01
N ALA A 163 -0.84 -13.82 6.92
CA ALA A 163 -0.16 -15.08 6.60
C ALA A 163 -1.14 -16.15 6.11
N GLU A 164 -2.31 -16.29 6.74
CA GLU A 164 -3.32 -17.25 6.32
C GLU A 164 -3.85 -16.92 4.92
N LEU A 165 -4.17 -15.65 4.64
CA LEU A 165 -4.60 -15.23 3.30
C LEU A 165 -3.52 -15.53 2.25
N LEU A 166 -2.27 -15.17 2.53
CA LEU A 166 -1.15 -15.44 1.64
C LEU A 166 -0.98 -16.95 1.38
N SER A 167 -1.19 -17.80 2.39
CA SER A 167 -1.10 -19.26 2.26
C SER A 167 -2.17 -19.88 1.34
N ARG A 168 -3.28 -19.16 1.11
CA ARG A 168 -4.38 -19.60 0.24
C ARG A 168 -4.20 -19.20 -1.22
N VAL A 169 -3.21 -18.35 -1.53
CA VAL A 169 -2.91 -17.92 -2.89
C VAL A 169 -1.94 -18.90 -3.54
N ASN A 170 -2.30 -19.46 -4.68
CA ASN A 170 -1.49 -20.42 -5.44
C ASN A 170 -0.26 -19.76 -6.07
N ARG A 171 -0.42 -18.53 -6.60
CA ARG A 171 0.65 -17.77 -7.26
C ARG A 171 1.37 -16.84 -6.27
N GLN A 172 1.98 -17.43 -5.24
CA GLN A 172 2.66 -16.65 -4.22
C GLN A 172 3.84 -15.83 -4.78
N ASP A 173 4.43 -16.24 -5.91
CA ASP A 173 5.46 -15.48 -6.63
C ASP A 173 4.98 -14.11 -7.15
N LYS A 174 3.65 -13.91 -7.23
CA LYS A 174 3.01 -12.65 -7.62
C LYS A 174 2.52 -11.83 -6.43
N MET A 175 2.82 -12.26 -5.21
CA MET A 175 2.33 -11.62 -3.98
C MET A 175 3.44 -10.91 -3.21
N GLY A 176 3.03 -9.87 -2.48
CA GLY A 176 3.81 -9.19 -1.48
C GLY A 176 2.92 -8.58 -0.41
N ILE A 177 3.52 -7.77 0.45
CA ILE A 177 2.83 -7.10 1.56
C ILE A 177 3.24 -5.63 1.57
N CYS A 178 2.23 -4.79 1.77
CA CYS A 178 2.42 -3.42 2.23
C CYS A 178 2.17 -3.39 3.74
N LEU A 179 3.14 -2.90 4.49
CA LEU A 179 2.95 -2.61 5.91
C LEU A 179 2.52 -1.16 6.04
N ASP A 180 1.44 -0.89 6.76
CA ASP A 180 1.01 0.46 7.10
C ASP A 180 1.24 0.72 8.59
N THR A 181 1.99 1.78 8.92
CA THR A 181 2.37 2.08 10.31
C THR A 181 1.18 2.51 11.16
N CYS A 182 0.23 3.27 10.62
CA CYS A 182 -0.97 3.68 11.34
C CYS A 182 -1.88 2.47 11.59
N HIS A 183 -2.07 1.61 10.59
CA HIS A 183 -2.89 0.40 10.70
C HIS A 183 -2.32 -0.57 11.72
N VAL A 184 -1.03 -0.89 11.63
CA VAL A 184 -0.36 -1.81 12.55
C VAL A 184 -0.38 -1.24 13.98
N PHE A 185 -0.21 0.07 14.16
CA PHE A 185 -0.38 0.73 15.46
C PHE A 185 -1.83 0.64 15.97
N ALA A 186 -2.81 0.95 15.14
CA ALA A 186 -4.22 0.85 15.49
C ALA A 186 -4.66 -0.58 15.82
N ALA A 187 -4.02 -1.58 15.22
CA ALA A 187 -4.22 -3.00 15.51
C ALA A 187 -3.58 -3.48 16.83
N GLY A 188 -2.74 -2.65 17.46
CA GLY A 188 -2.15 -2.93 18.78
C GLY A 188 -0.68 -3.35 18.75
N TYR A 189 0.02 -3.19 17.64
CA TYR A 189 1.46 -3.42 17.56
C TYR A 189 2.23 -2.12 17.84
N ASP A 190 3.14 -2.13 18.81
CA ASP A 190 3.82 -0.93 19.30
C ASP A 190 4.97 -0.46 18.37
N VAL A 191 4.61 0.09 17.21
CA VAL A 191 5.59 0.67 16.27
C VAL A 191 6.28 1.92 16.82
N LYS A 192 5.67 2.59 17.80
CA LYS A 192 6.21 3.79 18.45
C LYS A 192 7.46 3.46 19.26
N ASN A 193 7.35 2.51 20.19
CA ASN A 193 8.42 2.24 21.15
C ASN A 193 9.25 0.98 20.79
N ASP A 194 8.66 -0.01 20.12
CA ASP A 194 9.31 -1.31 19.86
C ASP A 194 9.09 -1.81 18.42
N PHE A 195 9.45 -0.99 17.46
CA PHE A 195 9.31 -1.36 16.04
C PHE A 195 10.08 -2.62 15.65
N ASP A 196 11.28 -2.84 16.23
CA ASP A 196 12.10 -4.01 15.94
C ASP A 196 11.43 -5.29 16.48
N GLY A 197 10.77 -5.22 17.64
CA GLY A 197 9.93 -6.29 18.16
C GLY A 197 8.74 -6.58 17.25
N VAL A 198 8.06 -5.53 16.74
CA VAL A 198 6.96 -5.68 15.76
C VAL A 198 7.46 -6.36 14.48
N LEU A 199 8.59 -5.94 13.92
CA LEU A 199 9.17 -6.57 12.73
C LEU A 199 9.67 -8.00 13.00
N THR A 200 10.18 -8.28 14.18
CA THR A 200 10.56 -9.65 14.59
C THR A 200 9.34 -10.56 14.63
N GLN A 201 8.21 -10.06 15.16
CA GLN A 201 6.96 -10.79 15.16
C GLN A 201 6.42 -10.98 13.73
N PHE A 202 6.48 -9.93 12.90
CA PHE A 202 6.09 -9.99 11.48
C PHE A 202 6.94 -11.03 10.73
N ASP A 203 8.26 -11.04 10.91
CA ASP A 203 9.16 -11.98 10.24
C ASP A 203 8.85 -13.43 10.63
N LYS A 204 8.58 -13.67 11.91
CA LYS A 204 8.24 -14.99 12.42
C LYS A 204 6.93 -15.54 11.85
N ILE A 205 5.91 -14.69 11.71
CA ILE A 205 4.55 -15.12 11.31
C ILE A 205 4.40 -15.12 9.80
N VAL A 206 4.91 -14.09 9.14
CA VAL A 206 4.70 -13.82 7.72
C VAL A 206 6.01 -13.95 6.94
N GLY A 207 7.05 -13.25 7.41
CA GLY A 207 8.37 -13.21 6.78
C GLY A 207 8.66 -11.86 6.11
N LEU A 208 9.78 -11.22 6.46
CA LEU A 208 10.21 -9.93 5.88
C LEU A 208 10.45 -10.02 4.37
N ARG A 209 10.72 -11.22 3.85
CA ARG A 209 10.86 -11.47 2.41
C ARG A 209 9.64 -11.08 1.58
N TRP A 210 8.47 -10.91 2.21
CA TRP A 210 7.23 -10.49 1.56
C TRP A 210 7.03 -8.99 1.51
N LEU A 211 7.79 -8.20 2.27
CA LEU A 211 7.68 -6.74 2.25
C LEU A 211 8.05 -6.20 0.87
N ARG A 212 7.17 -5.37 0.32
CA ARG A 212 7.35 -4.72 -0.98
C ARG A 212 7.05 -3.22 -0.95
N ALA A 213 6.31 -2.74 0.05
CA ALA A 213 6.01 -1.33 0.25
C ALA A 213 5.78 -1.03 1.75
N LEU A 214 5.89 0.25 2.08
CA LEU A 214 5.54 0.79 3.38
C LEU A 214 4.57 1.96 3.15
N HIS A 215 3.41 1.94 3.79
CA HIS A 215 2.64 3.16 4.01
C HIS A 215 3.10 3.75 5.34
N LEU A 216 3.66 4.95 5.28
CA LEU A 216 4.30 5.62 6.40
C LEU A 216 3.38 6.73 6.90
N ASN A 217 2.42 6.33 7.73
CA ASN A 217 1.36 7.18 8.25
C ASN A 217 1.46 7.29 9.78
N ASP A 218 1.41 8.51 10.33
CA ASP A 218 1.23 8.70 11.77
C ASP A 218 -0.24 8.42 12.12
N SER A 219 -0.55 8.17 13.39
CA SER A 219 -1.92 7.83 13.83
C SER A 219 -2.54 8.96 14.65
N LEU A 220 -3.78 9.33 14.31
CA LEU A 220 -4.54 10.32 15.08
C LEU A 220 -5.03 9.77 16.43
N PHE A 221 -5.01 8.45 16.61
CA PHE A 221 -5.49 7.76 17.82
C PHE A 221 -4.40 6.90 18.44
N ASP A 222 -4.62 6.52 19.69
CA ASP A 222 -3.68 5.73 20.48
C ASP A 222 -3.58 4.26 20.02
N LEU A 223 -2.56 3.56 20.54
CA LEU A 223 -2.27 2.16 20.28
C LEU A 223 -3.50 1.27 20.50
N GLY A 224 -3.76 0.35 19.57
CA GLY A 224 -4.85 -0.63 19.73
C GLY A 224 -6.26 -0.05 19.64
N CYS A 225 -6.43 1.15 19.07
CA CYS A 225 -7.73 1.80 18.95
C CYS A 225 -8.67 1.17 17.91
N GLY A 226 -8.15 0.35 16.99
CA GLY A 226 -8.91 -0.23 15.88
C GLY A 226 -9.47 0.81 14.90
N LYS A 227 -8.81 1.98 14.77
CA LYS A 227 -9.24 3.08 13.90
C LYS A 227 -8.16 3.42 12.87
N ASP A 228 -8.51 3.26 11.60
CA ASP A 228 -7.78 3.83 10.47
C ASP A 228 -8.07 5.34 10.35
N ARG A 229 -7.26 6.17 11.03
CA ARG A 229 -7.28 7.63 10.89
C ARG A 229 -5.87 8.18 10.96
N HIS A 230 -5.35 8.56 9.81
CA HIS A 230 -3.99 9.08 9.66
C HIS A 230 -3.86 10.48 10.26
N ALA A 231 -2.69 10.73 10.85
CA ALA A 231 -2.22 12.06 11.22
C ALA A 231 -1.04 12.44 10.32
N ARG A 232 -0.70 13.72 10.29
CA ARG A 232 0.54 14.21 9.66
C ARG A 232 1.75 13.66 10.41
N ILE A 233 2.87 13.54 9.71
CA ILE A 233 4.12 13.02 10.28
C ILE A 233 4.54 13.85 11.50
N GLY A 234 4.52 13.21 12.67
CA GLY A 234 4.93 13.84 13.93
C GLY A 234 3.84 14.56 14.70
N GLU A 235 2.63 14.65 14.15
CA GLU A 235 1.46 15.27 14.79
C GLU A 235 0.52 14.22 15.42
N GLY A 236 0.84 12.93 15.32
CA GLY A 236 0.04 11.84 15.86
C GLY A 236 0.65 11.15 17.09
N PHE A 237 0.05 10.01 17.46
CA PHE A 237 0.44 9.22 18.62
C PHE A 237 1.71 8.40 18.39
N ILE A 238 2.06 8.07 17.14
CA ILE A 238 3.32 7.38 16.81
C ILE A 238 4.48 8.38 16.97
N GLY A 239 4.34 9.57 16.38
CA GLY A 239 5.22 10.70 16.61
C GLY A 239 6.52 10.67 15.79
N LEU A 240 7.15 11.84 15.67
CA LEU A 240 8.18 12.12 14.66
C LEU A 240 9.40 11.21 14.77
N GLU A 241 9.92 11.01 15.98
CA GLU A 241 11.13 10.22 16.21
C GLU A 241 10.94 8.75 15.79
N ALA A 242 9.77 8.18 16.05
CA ALA A 242 9.44 6.83 15.60
C ALA A 242 9.28 6.79 14.08
N MET A 243 8.62 7.77 13.47
CA MET A 243 8.46 7.84 12.01
C MET A 243 9.81 7.94 11.28
N LYS A 244 10.75 8.75 11.78
CA LYS A 244 12.12 8.81 11.25
C LYS A 244 12.84 7.48 11.42
N ARG A 245 12.78 6.88 12.61
CA ARG A 245 13.41 5.57 12.87
C ARG A 245 12.89 4.48 11.94
N ILE A 246 11.58 4.45 11.66
CA ILE A 246 10.96 3.51 10.73
C ILE A 246 11.41 3.78 9.29
N ALA A 247 11.38 5.04 8.84
CA ALA A 247 11.79 5.41 7.48
C ALA A 247 13.24 5.02 7.16
N HIS A 248 14.15 5.08 8.14
CA HIS A 248 15.55 4.69 7.98
C HIS A 248 15.82 3.23 8.37
N HIS A 249 14.79 2.44 8.68
CA HIS A 249 14.99 1.05 9.10
C HIS A 249 15.49 0.18 7.91
N PRO A 250 16.52 -0.67 8.10
CA PRO A 250 17.12 -1.46 7.02
C PRO A 250 16.15 -2.40 6.29
N ALA A 251 15.08 -2.85 6.95
CA ALA A 251 14.07 -3.72 6.34
C ALA A 251 13.31 -3.07 5.16
N PHE A 252 13.32 -1.74 5.07
CA PHE A 252 12.69 -1.01 3.97
C PHE A 252 13.70 -0.39 3.00
N ALA A 253 14.99 -0.77 3.09
CA ALA A 253 15.99 -0.33 2.15
C ALA A 253 15.60 -0.72 0.71
N GLY A 254 15.50 0.28 -0.16
CA GLY A 254 15.12 0.09 -1.55
C GLY A 254 13.62 -0.10 -1.80
N LEU A 255 12.78 -0.13 -0.76
CA LEU A 255 11.33 -0.25 -0.89
C LEU A 255 10.66 1.14 -0.96
N PRO A 256 9.56 1.29 -1.72
CA PRO A 256 8.77 2.52 -1.71
C PRO A 256 8.09 2.74 -0.36
N MET A 257 8.18 3.97 0.11
CA MET A 257 7.54 4.48 1.32
C MET A 257 6.56 5.59 0.92
N ILE A 258 5.27 5.36 1.12
CA ILE A 258 4.19 6.23 0.66
C ILE A 258 3.54 6.92 1.86
N LEU A 259 3.45 8.24 1.78
CA LEU A 259 2.67 9.07 2.69
C LEU A 259 1.21 9.14 2.20
N GLU A 260 0.28 8.81 3.08
CA GLU A 260 -1.17 8.98 2.91
C GLU A 260 -1.73 9.87 4.04
N THR A 261 -0.85 10.70 4.60
CA THR A 261 -1.18 11.73 5.59
C THR A 261 -2.17 12.73 5.01
N PRO A 262 -3.01 13.39 5.85
CA PRO A 262 -4.02 14.35 5.41
C PRO A 262 -3.39 15.68 4.98
N ASN A 263 -2.73 15.65 3.81
CA ASN A 263 -1.97 16.73 3.21
C ASN A 263 -2.24 16.86 1.71
N GLU A 264 -1.92 18.03 1.17
CA GLU A 264 -1.80 18.26 -0.26
C GLU A 264 -0.32 18.11 -0.68
N PRO A 265 -0.01 18.00 -1.99
CA PRO A 265 1.34 17.67 -2.43
C PRO A 265 2.46 18.58 -1.90
N PRO A 266 2.32 19.91 -1.82
CA PRO A 266 3.36 20.77 -1.24
C PRO A 266 3.71 20.40 0.21
N GLU A 267 2.70 20.14 1.04
CA GLU A 267 2.85 19.74 2.44
C GLU A 267 3.45 18.32 2.56
N HIS A 268 3.11 17.40 1.65
CA HIS A 268 3.83 16.13 1.55
C HIS A 268 5.32 16.35 1.23
N GLY A 269 5.67 17.36 0.42
CA GLY A 269 7.06 17.72 0.16
C GLY A 269 7.83 18.16 1.42
N ASP A 270 7.14 18.82 2.36
CA ASP A 270 7.71 19.18 3.64
C ASP A 270 7.93 17.95 4.53
N GLU A 271 6.97 17.01 4.57
CA GLU A 271 7.13 15.74 5.29
C GLU A 271 8.24 14.86 4.69
N ILE A 272 8.36 14.80 3.36
CA ILE A 272 9.44 14.09 2.68
C ILE A 272 10.80 14.68 3.05
N ARG A 273 10.93 16.00 3.11
CA ARG A 273 12.17 16.67 3.54
C ARG A 273 12.47 16.33 5.00
N LEU A 274 11.47 16.43 5.88
CA LEU A 274 11.60 16.14 7.30
C LEU A 274 12.08 14.71 7.56
N LEU A 275 11.55 13.72 6.82
CA LEU A 275 11.93 12.31 6.96
C LEU A 275 13.34 12.00 6.43
N ARG A 276 13.87 12.80 5.49
CA ARG A 276 15.25 12.65 4.98
C ARG A 276 16.30 13.22 5.93
N GLU A 277 15.91 14.13 6.82
CA GLU A 277 16.79 14.70 7.83
C GLU A 277 17.06 13.68 8.94
N ASN A 278 18.32 13.23 9.03
CA ASN A 278 18.85 12.43 10.14
C ASN A 278 19.35 13.34 11.27
#